data_AF-A0AAV3XYH1-F1
#
_entry.id   AF-A0AAV3XYH1-F1
#
_cell.length_a   1.000
_cell.length_b   1.000
_cell.length_c   1.000
_cell.angle_alpha   90.00
_cell.angle_beta   90.00
_cell.angle_gamma   90.00
#
_symmetry.space_group_name_H-M   'P 1'
#
loop_
_entity.id
_entity.type
_entity.pdbx_description
1 polymer ?
#
loop_
_entity_poly.entity_id
_entity_poly.type
_entity_poly.pdbx_seq_one_letter_code
_entity_poly.pdbx_strand_id
1 'polypeptide(L)'
;MAVGAILTVLVQSSSVLTSALTPLVGLGAVHLERVYPIVLGANLGTTVTGLLAALVSDASSIRVAVRLALSHLLFNFSGILLWYPWPPSRTIALSAAKTMGETVARYPWFAVVYLLLAFLILPLIVFALSLTGPAGLAAVGIPVILLLIFVGAVNFLQRKAPDCLPERLQNWEKSGIPKPLHSLAPYDKLFRRSCMRLCKRKASSKEKVLEAGRREQESNLKDFTVLKND
;
A
#
# COMPACT_ATOMS: atom_id res chain seq x y z
N MET A 1 -15.19 -30.60 10.69
CA MET A 1 -14.45 -29.62 11.52
C MET A 1 -13.38 -28.89 10.74
N ALA A 2 -12.35 -29.56 10.20
CA ALA A 2 -11.28 -28.90 9.43
C ALA A 2 -11.79 -28.09 8.23
N VAL A 3 -12.67 -28.65 7.40
CA VAL A 3 -13.27 -27.93 6.26
C VAL A 3 -14.08 -26.71 6.69
N GLY A 4 -14.81 -26.80 7.83
CA GLY A 4 -15.58 -25.69 8.38
C GLY A 4 -14.70 -24.56 8.92
N ALA A 5 -13.64 -24.90 9.66
CA ALA A 5 -12.65 -23.93 10.13
C ALA A 5 -11.94 -23.23 8.97
N ILE A 6 -11.57 -23.98 7.92
CA ILE A 6 -10.96 -23.42 6.70
C ILE A 6 -11.94 -22.48 6.00
N LEU A 7 -13.22 -22.86 5.86
CA LEU A 7 -14.24 -22.03 5.23
C LEU A 7 -14.48 -20.73 6.01
N THR A 8 -14.52 -20.78 7.34
CA THR A 8 -14.64 -19.58 8.20
C THR A 8 -13.43 -18.66 8.07
N VAL A 9 -12.22 -19.21 8.05
CA VAL A 9 -10.98 -18.43 7.84
C VAL A 9 -10.96 -17.76 6.46
N LEU A 10 -11.47 -18.43 5.42
CA LEU A 10 -11.53 -17.89 4.06
C LEU A 10 -12.58 -16.78 3.92
N VAL A 11 -13.76 -16.95 4.52
CA VAL A 11 -14.84 -15.94 4.48
C VAL A 11 -14.47 -14.69 5.28
N GLN A 12 -13.68 -14.83 6.35
CA GLN A 12 -13.26 -13.74 7.24
C GLN A 12 -11.89 -13.14 6.86
N SER A 13 -11.44 -13.29 5.61
CA SER A 13 -10.15 -12.76 5.16
C SER A 13 -10.32 -11.52 4.29
N SER A 14 -10.23 -10.34 4.91
CA SER A 14 -10.22 -9.06 4.19
C SER A 14 -9.01 -8.91 3.25
N SER A 15 -7.89 -9.57 3.58
CA SER A 15 -6.69 -9.59 2.73
C SER A 15 -6.88 -10.44 1.47
N VAL A 16 -7.56 -11.59 1.55
CA VAL A 16 -7.89 -12.41 0.38
C VAL A 16 -8.80 -11.63 -0.57
N LEU A 17 -9.87 -11.01 -0.06
CA LEU A 17 -10.77 -10.17 -0.86
C LEU A 17 -10.01 -9.05 -1.58
N THR A 18 -9.20 -8.29 -0.85
CA THR A 18 -8.44 -7.17 -1.42
C THR A 18 -7.41 -7.66 -2.44
N SER A 19 -6.74 -8.79 -2.18
CA SER A 19 -5.75 -9.39 -3.10
C SER A 19 -6.36 -9.93 -4.38
N ALA A 20 -7.61 -10.40 -4.35
CA ALA A 20 -8.34 -10.87 -5.53
C ALA A 20 -8.87 -9.69 -6.36
N LEU A 21 -9.35 -8.63 -5.71
CA LEU A 21 -9.87 -7.44 -6.40
C LEU A 21 -8.75 -6.61 -7.04
N THR A 22 -7.59 -6.51 -6.40
CA THR A 22 -6.45 -5.72 -6.91
C THR A 22 -6.06 -6.04 -8.37
N PRO A 23 -5.81 -7.30 -8.78
CA PRO A 23 -5.50 -7.62 -10.17
C PRO A 23 -6.69 -7.41 -11.11
N LEU A 24 -7.92 -7.65 -10.67
CA LEU A 24 -9.13 -7.40 -11.49
C LEU A 24 -9.29 -5.92 -11.82
N VAL A 25 -8.97 -5.03 -10.88
CA VAL A 25 -8.91 -3.58 -11.11
C VAL A 25 -7.73 -3.23 -12.01
N GLY A 26 -6.56 -3.84 -11.80
CA GLY A 26 -5.37 -3.62 -12.63
C GLY A 26 -5.56 -4.04 -14.09
N LEU A 27 -6.38 -5.06 -14.34
CA LEU A 27 -6.77 -5.53 -15.68
C LEU A 27 -7.95 -4.75 -16.27
N GLY A 28 -8.57 -3.84 -15.51
CA GLY A 28 -9.76 -3.09 -15.94
C GLY A 28 -11.06 -3.90 -15.98
N ALA A 29 -11.06 -5.14 -15.48
CA ALA A 29 -12.24 -5.99 -15.42
C ALA A 29 -13.29 -5.48 -14.41
N VAL A 30 -12.83 -4.77 -13.37
CA VAL A 30 -13.69 -4.13 -12.37
C VAL A 30 -13.25 -2.68 -12.17
N HIS A 31 -14.21 -1.75 -12.19
CA HIS A 31 -13.97 -0.34 -11.93
C HIS A 31 -13.62 -0.08 -10.46
N LEU A 32 -12.65 0.82 -10.23
CA LEU A 32 -12.18 1.19 -8.89
C LEU A 32 -13.31 1.79 -8.02
N GLU A 33 -14.25 2.49 -8.65
CA GLU A 33 -15.45 3.06 -8.05
C GLU A 33 -16.36 1.99 -7.43
N ARG A 34 -16.37 0.78 -8.00
CA ARG A 34 -17.14 -0.37 -7.50
C ARG A 34 -16.39 -1.12 -6.41
N VAL A 35 -15.06 -1.20 -6.51
CA VAL A 35 -14.21 -1.86 -5.50
C VAL A 35 -14.14 -1.06 -4.21
N TYR A 36 -14.19 0.27 -4.29
CA TYR A 36 -14.08 1.15 -3.13
C TYR A 36 -15.07 0.82 -1.97
N PRO A 37 -16.41 0.75 -2.19
CA PRO A 37 -17.34 0.37 -1.12
C PRO A 37 -17.15 -1.07 -0.64
N ILE A 38 -16.70 -1.99 -1.50
CA ILE A 38 -16.43 -3.39 -1.12
C ILE A 38 -15.29 -3.45 -0.11
N VAL A 39 -14.21 -2.70 -0.35
CA VAL A 39 -13.06 -2.63 0.57
C VAL A 39 -13.43 -1.95 1.89
N LEU A 40 -14.22 -0.87 1.85
CA LEU A 40 -14.73 -0.22 3.07
C LEU A 40 -15.59 -1.18 3.91
N GLY A 41 -16.48 -1.94 3.27
CA GLY A 41 -17.28 -2.97 3.94
C GLY A 41 -16.44 -4.09 4.55
N ALA A 42 -15.37 -4.51 3.86
CA ALA A 42 -14.45 -5.52 4.37
C ALA A 42 -13.69 -5.06 5.62
N ASN A 43 -13.27 -3.80 5.68
CA ASN A 43 -12.65 -3.20 6.87
C ASN A 43 -13.65 -3.02 8.02
N LEU A 44 -14.93 -2.75 7.72
CA LEU A 44 -15.96 -2.74 8.75
C LEU A 44 -16.19 -4.16 9.31
N GLY A 45 -16.22 -5.18 8.44
CA GLY A 45 -16.40 -6.58 8.85
C GLY A 45 -15.32 -7.10 9.81
N THR A 46 -14.06 -6.70 9.64
CA THR A 46 -12.99 -7.09 10.58
C THR A 46 -13.18 -6.47 11.97
N THR A 47 -13.69 -5.24 12.05
CA THR A 47 -14.01 -4.60 13.35
C THR A 47 -15.20 -5.25 14.04
N VAL A 48 -16.25 -5.64 13.30
CA VAL A 48 -17.37 -6.42 13.84
C VAL A 48 -16.88 -7.77 14.36
N THR A 49 -15.97 -8.43 13.64
CA THR A 49 -15.40 -9.69 14.11
C THR A 49 -14.54 -9.49 15.36
N GLY A 50 -13.77 -8.40 15.43
CA GLY A 50 -13.04 -8.02 16.64
C GLY A 50 -13.97 -7.81 17.84
N LEU A 51 -15.16 -7.25 17.62
CA LEU A 51 -16.19 -7.13 18.66
C LEU A 51 -16.73 -8.49 19.10
N LEU A 52 -17.05 -9.38 18.16
CA LEU A 52 -17.48 -10.75 18.49
C LEU A 52 -16.40 -11.50 19.27
N ALA A 53 -15.13 -11.38 18.87
CA ALA A 53 -14.01 -11.97 19.60
C ALA A 53 -13.86 -11.39 21.01
N ALA A 54 -14.05 -10.07 21.16
CA ALA A 54 -14.03 -9.42 22.46
C ALA A 54 -15.18 -9.88 23.37
N LEU A 55 -16.35 -10.22 22.84
CA LEU A 55 -17.48 -10.72 23.64
C LEU A 55 -17.26 -12.11 24.22
N VAL A 56 -16.37 -12.91 23.62
CA VAL A 56 -16.02 -14.27 24.08
C VAL A 56 -14.75 -14.26 24.94
N SER A 57 -14.15 -13.09 25.21
CA SER A 57 -12.95 -12.98 26.03
C SER A 57 -13.22 -13.23 27.53
N ASP A 58 -12.18 -13.61 28.26
CA ASP A 58 -12.27 -14.00 29.68
C ASP A 58 -12.95 -12.93 30.56
N ALA A 59 -13.65 -13.37 31.61
CA ALA A 59 -14.41 -12.50 32.51
C ALA A 59 -13.57 -11.37 33.17
N SER A 60 -12.26 -11.57 33.32
CA SER A 60 -11.33 -10.56 33.85
C SER A 60 -11.01 -9.44 32.85
N SER A 61 -11.03 -9.72 31.55
CA SER A 61 -10.60 -8.81 30.48
C SER A 61 -11.73 -8.33 29.56
N ILE A 62 -12.92 -8.97 29.62
CA ILE A 62 -14.07 -8.68 28.75
C ILE A 62 -14.48 -7.21 28.74
N ARG A 63 -14.47 -6.53 29.90
CA ARG A 63 -14.80 -5.10 29.97
C ARG A 63 -13.82 -4.24 29.17
N VAL A 64 -12.53 -4.56 29.18
CA VAL A 64 -11.51 -3.82 28.45
C VAL A 64 -11.56 -4.16 26.96
N ALA A 65 -11.65 -5.45 26.64
CA ALA A 65 -11.72 -5.94 25.26
C ALA A 65 -12.93 -5.38 24.51
N VAL A 66 -14.13 -5.43 25.12
CA VAL A 66 -15.37 -4.93 24.49
C VAL A 66 -15.33 -3.41 24.32
N ARG A 67 -14.79 -2.66 25.29
CA ARG A 67 -14.63 -1.20 25.16
C ARG A 67 -13.71 -0.83 24.00
N LEU A 68 -12.60 -1.53 23.85
CA LEU A 68 -11.66 -1.31 22.75
C LEU A 68 -12.29 -1.72 21.41
N ALA A 69 -12.93 -2.88 21.35
CA ALA A 69 -13.56 -3.32 20.11
C ALA A 69 -14.74 -2.42 19.68
N LEU A 70 -15.54 -1.93 20.64
CA LEU A 70 -16.60 -0.96 20.38
C LEU A 70 -16.05 0.39 19.92
N SER A 71 -14.99 0.91 20.55
CA SER A 71 -14.39 2.17 20.10
C SER A 71 -13.85 2.05 18.67
N HIS A 72 -13.21 0.93 18.33
CA HIS A 72 -12.76 0.65 16.97
C HIS A 72 -13.91 0.53 15.98
N LEU A 73 -14.97 -0.21 16.32
CA LEU A 73 -16.15 -0.38 15.46
C LEU A 73 -16.85 0.95 15.22
N LEU A 74 -17.12 1.72 16.28
CA LEU A 74 -17.79 3.01 16.20
C LEU A 74 -16.94 4.03 15.44
N PHE A 75 -15.62 4.04 15.64
CA PHE A 75 -14.72 4.91 14.88
C PHE A 75 -14.72 4.58 13.39
N ASN A 76 -14.63 3.30 13.01
CA ASN A 76 -14.66 2.89 11.61
C ASN A 76 -16.03 3.14 10.97
N PHE A 77 -17.11 2.82 11.68
CA PHE A 77 -18.47 3.03 11.20
C PHE A 77 -18.79 4.52 11.02
N SER A 78 -18.50 5.35 12.02
CA SER A 78 -18.70 6.81 11.92
C SER A 78 -17.80 7.43 10.87
N GLY A 79 -16.55 6.98 10.74
CA GLY A 79 -15.64 7.41 9.68
C GLY A 79 -16.19 7.11 8.28
N ILE A 80 -16.72 5.92 8.05
CA ILE A 80 -17.39 5.58 6.78
C ILE A 80 -18.64 6.44 6.60
N LEU A 81 -19.48 6.57 7.62
CA LEU A 81 -20.74 7.33 7.53
C LEU A 81 -20.51 8.83 7.29
N LEU A 82 -19.43 9.40 7.84
CA LEU A 82 -19.08 10.80 7.63
C LEU A 82 -18.40 11.01 6.28
N TRP A 83 -17.46 10.13 5.92
CA TRP A 83 -16.56 10.34 4.79
C TRP A 83 -17.08 9.79 3.47
N TYR A 84 -17.85 8.69 3.48
CA TYR A 84 -18.36 8.06 2.26
C TYR A 84 -19.48 8.85 1.57
N PRO A 85 -20.47 9.43 2.27
CA PRO A 85 -21.52 10.21 1.62
C PRO A 85 -21.01 11.50 0.99
N TRP A 86 -19.90 12.04 1.47
CA TRP A 86 -19.30 13.28 0.98
C TRP A 86 -18.67 13.08 -0.42
N PRO A 87 -19.21 13.66 -1.51
CA PRO A 87 -18.72 13.37 -2.86
C PRO A 87 -17.26 13.77 -3.14
N PRO A 88 -16.76 14.93 -2.66
CA PRO A 88 -15.37 15.33 -2.89
C PRO A 88 -14.33 14.35 -2.33
N SER A 89 -14.59 13.75 -1.17
CA SER A 89 -13.63 12.87 -0.50
C SER A 89 -13.48 11.54 -1.25
N ARG A 90 -14.58 11.00 -1.79
CA ARG A 90 -14.58 9.83 -2.67
C ARG A 90 -13.73 10.09 -3.91
N THR A 91 -13.94 11.22 -4.57
CA THR A 91 -13.20 11.58 -5.77
C THR A 91 -11.71 11.76 -5.48
N ILE A 92 -11.35 12.39 -4.36
CA ILE A 92 -9.96 12.55 -3.94
C ILE A 92 -9.31 11.19 -3.69
N ALA A 93 -9.97 10.29 -2.96
CA ALA A 93 -9.45 8.96 -2.66
C ALA A 93 -9.25 8.11 -3.94
N LEU A 94 -10.25 8.09 -4.83
CA LEU A 94 -10.19 7.35 -6.09
C LEU A 94 -9.12 7.92 -7.03
N SER A 95 -9.03 9.25 -7.12
CA SER A 95 -8.02 9.93 -7.93
C SER A 95 -6.61 9.65 -7.41
N ALA A 96 -6.39 9.75 -6.10
CA ALA A 96 -5.11 9.42 -5.48
C ALA A 96 -4.71 7.96 -5.72
N ALA A 97 -5.64 7.01 -5.54
CA ALA A 97 -5.41 5.60 -5.81
C ALA A 97 -5.06 5.33 -7.28
N LYS A 98 -5.74 5.99 -8.23
CA LYS A 98 -5.45 5.87 -9.66
C LYS A 98 -4.07 6.43 -10.01
N THR A 99 -3.77 7.66 -9.58
CA THR A 99 -2.47 8.30 -9.83
C THR A 99 -1.32 7.50 -9.22
N MET A 100 -1.51 6.97 -8.01
CA MET A 100 -0.51 6.14 -7.35
C MET A 100 -0.32 4.80 -8.07
N GLY A 101 -1.41 4.16 -8.52
CA GLY A 101 -1.36 2.95 -9.33
C GLY A 101 -0.64 3.14 -10.66
N GLU A 102 -0.94 4.21 -11.40
CA GLU A 102 -0.28 4.56 -12.66
C GLU A 102 1.23 4.86 -12.45
N THR A 103 1.57 5.53 -11.35
CA THR A 103 2.96 5.82 -10.99
C THR A 103 3.73 4.54 -10.69
N VAL A 104 3.14 3.60 -9.93
CA VAL A 104 3.73 2.29 -9.63
C VAL A 104 3.88 1.44 -10.90
N ALA A 105 2.89 1.48 -11.80
CA ALA A 105 2.96 0.78 -13.09
C ALA A 105 4.12 1.32 -13.96
N ARG A 106 4.36 2.63 -13.94
CA ARG A 106 5.48 3.26 -14.66
C ARG A 106 6.84 3.03 -13.98
N TYR A 107 6.88 3.04 -12.65
CA TYR A 107 8.10 2.94 -11.85
C TYR A 107 7.96 1.89 -10.72
N PRO A 108 8.20 0.59 -10.97
CA PRO A 108 7.98 -0.44 -9.95
C PRO A 108 8.84 -0.29 -8.69
N TRP A 109 10.05 0.30 -8.82
CA TRP A 109 10.92 0.58 -7.68
C TRP A 109 10.30 1.60 -6.71
N PHE A 110 9.45 2.49 -7.22
CA PHE A 110 8.72 3.48 -6.42
C PHE A 110 7.81 2.77 -5.40
N ALA A 111 7.18 1.65 -5.74
CA ALA A 111 6.35 0.89 -4.81
C ALA A 111 7.15 0.35 -3.62
N VAL A 112 8.36 -0.15 -3.86
CA VAL A 112 9.24 -0.67 -2.79
C VAL A 112 9.70 0.45 -1.88
N VAL A 113 10.14 1.58 -2.46
CA VAL A 113 10.54 2.76 -1.68
C VAL A 113 9.36 3.31 -0.90
N TYR A 114 8.18 3.42 -1.52
CA TYR A 114 6.95 3.84 -0.85
C TYR A 114 6.60 2.93 0.33
N LEU A 115 6.64 1.60 0.14
CA LEU A 115 6.39 0.64 1.21
C LEU A 115 7.38 0.80 2.37
N LEU A 116 8.69 0.86 2.08
CA LEU A 116 9.71 1.06 3.11
C LEU A 116 9.53 2.40 3.82
N LEU A 117 9.23 3.47 3.08
CA LEU A 117 9.03 4.79 3.65
C LEU A 117 7.78 4.82 4.54
N ALA A 118 6.64 4.37 4.03
CA ALA A 118 5.35 4.48 4.70
C ALA A 118 5.20 3.50 5.88
N PHE A 119 5.68 2.27 5.75
CA PHE A 119 5.49 1.23 6.77
C PHE A 119 6.67 1.09 7.76
N LEU A 120 7.87 1.54 7.40
CA LEU A 120 9.05 1.38 8.27
C LEU A 120 9.64 2.72 8.71
N ILE A 121 10.08 3.54 7.75
CA ILE A 121 10.84 4.77 8.05
C ILE A 121 9.95 5.82 8.71
N LEU A 122 8.73 6.05 8.22
CA LEU A 122 7.82 7.05 8.76
C LEU A 122 7.41 6.73 10.20
N PRO A 123 6.93 5.52 10.54
CA PRO A 123 6.67 5.15 11.94
C PRO A 123 7.90 5.27 12.82
N LEU A 124 9.08 4.91 12.31
CA LEU A 124 10.34 5.02 13.06
C LEU A 124 10.73 6.47 13.32
N ILE A 125 10.56 7.36 12.34
CA ILE A 125 10.80 8.80 12.50
C ILE A 125 9.82 9.37 13.52
N VAL A 126 8.52 9.06 13.41
CA VAL A 126 7.51 9.54 14.37
C VAL A 126 7.82 9.03 15.78
N PHE A 127 8.20 7.75 15.91
CA PHE A 127 8.63 7.18 17.18
C PHE A 127 9.88 7.88 17.73
N ALA A 128 10.91 8.09 16.91
CA ALA A 128 12.13 8.80 17.30
C ALA A 128 11.84 10.25 17.72
N LEU A 129 10.96 10.95 17.01
CA LEU A 129 10.50 12.29 17.40
C LEU A 129 9.74 12.23 18.72
N SER A 130 8.91 11.21 18.94
CA SER A 130 8.19 11.03 20.20
C SER A 130 9.13 10.87 21.41
N LEU A 131 10.37 10.41 21.22
CA LEU A 131 11.37 10.29 22.28
C LEU A 131 12.04 11.63 22.65
N THR A 132 12.03 12.61 21.75
CA THR A 132 12.64 13.93 21.98
C THR A 132 11.78 14.87 22.83
N GLY A 133 10.62 14.39 23.28
CA GLY A 133 9.68 15.12 24.12
C GLY A 133 8.86 16.17 23.36
N PRO A 134 7.98 16.91 24.07
CA PRO A 134 7.03 17.84 23.45
C PRO A 134 7.71 18.96 22.64
N ALA A 135 8.87 19.43 23.09
CA ALA A 135 9.62 20.49 22.41
C ALA A 135 10.22 20.03 21.07
N GLY A 136 10.78 18.81 21.01
CA GLY A 136 11.30 18.25 19.76
C GLY A 136 10.20 17.93 18.75
N LEU A 137 9.07 17.41 19.23
CA LEU A 137 7.89 17.18 18.39
C LEU A 137 7.34 18.49 17.82
N ALA A 138 7.26 19.56 18.62
CA ALA A 138 6.82 20.87 18.17
C ALA A 138 7.81 21.48 17.17
N ALA A 139 9.11 21.40 17.44
CA ALA A 139 10.16 22.00 16.60
C ALA A 139 10.18 21.44 15.16
N VAL A 140 9.88 20.15 14.98
CA VAL A 140 9.85 19.51 13.66
C VAL A 140 8.42 19.41 13.11
N GLY A 141 7.44 19.13 13.95
CA GLY A 141 6.04 18.96 13.56
C GLY A 141 5.41 20.25 13.05
N ILE A 142 5.64 21.39 13.72
CA ILE A 142 5.08 22.69 13.34
C ILE A 142 5.53 23.11 11.92
N PRO A 143 6.84 23.13 11.58
CA PRO A 143 7.25 23.51 10.22
C PRO A 143 6.78 22.52 9.15
N VAL A 144 6.72 21.22 9.44
CA VAL A 144 6.18 20.22 8.49
C VAL A 144 4.69 20.46 8.23
N ILE A 145 3.90 20.70 9.28
CA ILE A 145 2.47 21.00 9.15
C ILE A 145 2.25 22.31 8.40
N LEU A 146 3.02 23.36 8.72
CA LEU A 146 2.97 24.64 8.00
C LEU A 146 3.31 24.48 6.52
N LEU A 147 4.32 23.67 6.20
CA LEU A 147 4.69 23.36 4.83
C LEU A 147 3.55 22.62 4.09
N LEU A 148 2.93 21.62 4.73
CA LEU A 148 1.81 20.88 4.14
C LEU A 148 0.58 21.78 3.93
N ILE A 149 0.27 22.67 4.88
CA ILE A 149 -0.80 23.66 4.76
C ILE A 149 -0.50 24.63 3.63
N PHE A 150 0.74 25.13 3.53
CA PHE A 150 1.16 26.03 2.46
C PHE A 150 1.03 25.36 1.09
N VAL A 151 1.54 24.14 0.92
CA VAL A 151 1.40 23.37 -0.33
C VAL A 151 -0.06 23.08 -0.65
N GLY A 152 -0.86 22.71 0.35
CA GLY A 152 -2.30 22.47 0.21
C GLY A 152 -3.06 23.72 -0.21
N ALA A 153 -2.76 24.87 0.40
CA ALA A 153 -3.33 26.17 0.06
C ALA A 153 -2.94 26.58 -1.36
N VAL A 154 -1.67 26.46 -1.73
CA VAL A 154 -1.20 26.74 -3.09
C VAL A 154 -1.91 25.85 -4.12
N ASN A 155 -2.00 24.53 -3.88
CA ASN A 155 -2.74 23.61 -4.75
C ASN A 155 -4.23 23.94 -4.83
N PHE A 156 -4.84 24.40 -3.73
CA PHE A 156 -6.24 24.80 -3.69
C PHE A 156 -6.49 26.10 -4.46
N LEU A 157 -5.65 27.12 -4.27
CA LEU A 157 -5.74 28.37 -5.02
C LEU A 157 -5.45 28.15 -6.51
N GLN A 158 -4.50 27.28 -6.88
CA GLN A 158 -4.26 26.88 -8.28
C GLN A 158 -5.50 26.26 -8.92
N ARG A 159 -6.33 25.54 -8.16
CA ARG A 159 -7.57 24.91 -8.66
C ARG A 159 -8.76 25.86 -8.74
N LYS A 160 -8.82 26.90 -7.90
CA LYS A 160 -10.03 27.73 -7.72
C LYS A 160 -9.89 29.17 -8.24
N ALA A 161 -8.68 29.74 -8.26
CA ALA A 161 -8.40 31.10 -8.74
C ALA A 161 -6.94 31.20 -9.23
N PRO A 162 -6.62 30.69 -10.43
CA PRO A 162 -5.26 30.72 -10.96
C PRO A 162 -4.73 32.15 -11.13
N ASP A 163 -5.59 33.12 -11.47
CA ASP A 163 -5.22 34.51 -11.74
C ASP A 163 -4.78 35.32 -10.51
N CYS A 164 -5.03 34.84 -9.28
CA CYS A 164 -4.60 35.50 -8.05
C CYS A 164 -3.18 35.09 -7.58
N LEU A 165 -2.50 34.16 -8.26
CA LEU A 165 -1.13 33.77 -7.90
C LEU A 165 -0.08 34.44 -8.79
N PRO A 166 1.09 34.80 -8.24
CA PRO A 166 2.21 35.29 -9.05
C PRO A 166 2.68 34.20 -10.03
N GLU A 167 3.11 34.61 -11.24
CA GLU A 167 3.49 33.72 -12.36
C GLU A 167 4.43 32.56 -11.98
N ARG A 168 5.32 32.75 -10.98
CA ARG A 168 6.28 31.74 -10.51
C ARG A 168 5.65 30.56 -9.75
N LEU A 169 4.43 30.76 -9.23
CA LEU A 169 3.66 29.75 -8.50
C LEU A 169 2.49 29.20 -9.33
N GLN A 170 2.17 29.78 -10.50
CA GLN A 170 1.17 29.21 -11.42
C GLN A 170 1.74 28.03 -12.21
N ASN A 171 2.99 28.16 -12.67
CA ASN A 171 3.70 27.12 -13.42
C ASN A 171 5.01 26.75 -12.70
N TRP A 172 5.01 25.57 -12.09
CA TRP A 172 6.18 24.98 -11.40
C TRP A 172 7.42 24.84 -12.31
N GLU A 173 7.25 24.97 -13.62
CA GLU A 173 8.31 24.96 -14.65
C GLU A 173 9.15 26.25 -14.68
N LYS A 174 8.57 27.43 -14.39
CA LYS A 174 9.30 28.73 -14.40
C LYS A 174 10.02 29.03 -13.08
N SER A 175 9.77 28.26 -12.01
CA SER A 175 10.37 28.48 -10.68
C SER A 175 11.81 27.99 -10.53
N GLY A 176 12.44 27.45 -11.59
CA GLY A 176 13.84 27.00 -11.55
C GLY A 176 14.06 25.74 -10.73
N ILE A 177 13.01 24.97 -10.43
CA ILE A 177 13.12 23.71 -9.70
C ILE A 177 13.85 22.69 -10.59
N PRO A 178 14.93 22.06 -10.12
CA PRO A 178 15.70 21.13 -10.93
C PRO A 178 14.82 19.94 -11.37
N LYS A 179 14.94 19.57 -12.65
CA LYS A 179 14.24 18.46 -13.34
C LYS A 179 14.01 17.17 -12.51
N PRO A 180 14.92 16.69 -11.62
CA PRO A 180 14.66 15.55 -10.74
C PRO A 180 13.48 15.69 -9.77
N LEU A 181 13.01 16.90 -9.43
CA LEU A 181 11.84 17.10 -8.58
C LEU A 181 10.51 17.10 -9.36
N HIS A 182 10.56 17.30 -10.68
CA HIS A 182 9.36 17.34 -11.54
C HIS A 182 9.03 15.98 -12.17
N SER A 183 10.03 15.10 -12.29
CA SER A 183 9.86 13.77 -12.85
C SER A 183 10.80 12.78 -12.17
N LEU A 184 10.30 11.59 -11.85
CA LEU A 184 11.09 10.46 -11.34
C LEU A 184 11.95 9.79 -12.43
N ALA A 185 11.84 10.20 -13.70
CA ALA A 185 12.56 9.63 -14.84
C ALA A 185 14.11 9.56 -14.69
N PRO A 186 14.83 10.58 -14.16
CA PRO A 186 16.27 10.47 -13.92
C PRO A 186 16.63 9.40 -12.88
N TYR A 187 15.84 9.27 -11.81
CA TYR A 187 16.04 8.23 -10.79
C TYR A 187 15.71 6.83 -11.33
N ASP A 188 14.69 6.72 -12.20
CA ASP A 188 14.36 5.46 -12.85
C ASP A 188 15.51 4.93 -13.73
N LYS A 189 16.23 5.80 -14.46
CA LYS A 189 17.40 5.38 -15.25
C LYS A 189 18.53 4.81 -14.37
N LEU A 190 18.72 5.37 -13.17
CA LEU A 190 19.71 4.90 -12.21
C LEU A 190 19.30 3.55 -11.62
N PHE A 191 18.06 3.44 -11.15
CA PHE A 191 17.52 2.20 -10.58
C PHE A 191 17.36 1.08 -11.61
N ARG A 192 16.92 1.37 -12.85
CA ARG A 192 16.88 0.39 -13.94
C ARG A 192 18.25 -0.18 -14.26
N ARG A 193 19.33 0.61 -14.20
CA ARG A 193 20.70 0.09 -14.40
C ARG A 193 21.09 -0.91 -13.31
N SER A 194 20.80 -0.62 -12.06
CA SER A 194 21.06 -1.52 -10.92
C SER A 194 20.15 -2.75 -10.94
N CYS A 195 18.87 -2.56 -11.24
CA CYS A 195 17.87 -3.62 -11.30
C CYS A 195 18.05 -4.54 -12.52
N MET A 196 18.46 -4.02 -13.69
CA MET A 196 18.83 -4.84 -14.86
C MET A 196 20.01 -5.77 -14.56
N ARG A 197 21.01 -5.31 -13.79
CA ARG A 197 22.14 -6.17 -13.38
C ARG A 197 21.67 -7.28 -12.43
N LEU A 198 20.78 -6.96 -11.49
CA LEU A 198 20.20 -7.92 -10.56
C LEU A 198 19.27 -8.92 -11.27
N CYS A 199 18.39 -8.47 -12.16
CA CYS A 199 17.51 -9.32 -12.96
C CYS A 199 18.29 -10.21 -13.92
N LYS A 200 19.35 -9.70 -14.58
CA LYS A 200 20.24 -10.55 -15.39
C LYS A 200 20.92 -11.64 -14.55
N ARG A 201 21.39 -11.31 -13.34
CA ARG A 201 21.92 -12.29 -12.37
C ARG A 201 20.87 -13.32 -11.94
N LYS A 202 19.64 -12.87 -11.64
CA LYS A 202 18.55 -13.74 -11.16
C LYS A 202 18.01 -14.65 -12.26
N ALA A 203 17.89 -14.15 -13.49
CA ALA A 203 17.53 -14.96 -14.66
C ALA A 203 18.58 -16.03 -14.95
N SER A 204 19.86 -15.65 -14.99
CA SER A 204 20.97 -16.60 -15.18
C SER A 204 21.06 -17.65 -14.06
N SER A 205 20.76 -17.27 -12.82
CA SER A 205 20.71 -18.22 -11.70
C SER A 205 19.52 -19.18 -11.79
N LYS A 206 18.34 -18.71 -12.19
CA LYS A 206 17.14 -19.54 -12.32
C LYS A 206 17.29 -20.55 -13.46
N GLU A 207 17.89 -20.14 -14.57
CA GLU A 207 18.17 -20.99 -15.73
C GLU A 207 19.16 -22.11 -15.37
N LYS A 208 20.25 -21.79 -14.65
CA LYS A 208 21.20 -22.80 -14.15
C LYS A 208 20.57 -23.82 -13.20
N VAL A 209 19.67 -23.39 -12.32
CA VAL A 209 18.95 -24.30 -11.40
C VAL A 209 17.98 -25.20 -12.17
N LEU A 210 17.28 -24.66 -13.17
CA LEU A 210 16.36 -25.43 -14.02
C LEU A 210 17.10 -26.47 -14.87
N GLU A 211 18.27 -26.10 -15.41
CA GLU A 211 19.14 -27.01 -16.16
C GLU A 211 19.75 -28.10 -15.28
N ALA A 212 20.16 -27.77 -14.05
CA ALA A 212 20.67 -28.75 -13.09
C ALA A 212 19.61 -29.81 -12.76
N GLY A 213 18.37 -29.39 -12.46
CA GLY A 213 17.26 -30.31 -12.20
C GLY A 213 16.91 -31.20 -13.40
N ARG A 214 17.02 -30.67 -14.63
CA ARG A 214 16.80 -31.47 -15.85
C ARG A 214 17.87 -32.55 -16.04
N ARG A 215 19.14 -32.24 -15.75
CA ARG A 215 20.25 -33.21 -15.84
C ARG A 215 20.13 -34.33 -14.79
N GLU A 216 19.68 -33.99 -13.59
CA GLU A 216 19.43 -34.97 -12.52
C GLU A 216 18.28 -35.93 -12.89
N GLN A 217 17.22 -35.42 -13.51
CA GLN A 217 16.14 -36.26 -14.04
C GLN A 217 16.59 -37.17 -15.20
N GLU A 218 17.41 -36.68 -16.13
CA GLU A 218 17.96 -37.51 -17.20
C GLU A 218 18.92 -38.60 -16.69
N SER A 219 19.69 -38.31 -15.64
CA SER A 219 20.55 -39.29 -14.97
C SER A 219 19.73 -40.40 -14.33
N ASN A 220 18.73 -40.05 -13.52
CA ASN A 220 17.87 -41.02 -12.84
C ASN A 220 17.07 -41.89 -13.83
N LEU A 221 16.66 -41.33 -14.97
CA LEU A 221 15.96 -42.09 -16.01
C LEU A 221 16.86 -43.11 -16.71
N LYS A 222 18.15 -42.77 -16.92
CA LYS A 222 19.15 -43.68 -17.49
C LYS A 222 19.47 -44.83 -16.53
N ASP A 223 19.66 -44.54 -15.24
CA ASP A 223 19.89 -45.59 -14.23
C ASP A 223 18.69 -46.54 -14.13
N PHE A 224 17.46 -46.01 -14.19
CA PHE A 224 16.25 -46.84 -14.17
C PHE A 224 16.05 -47.69 -15.43
N THR A 225 16.56 -47.24 -16.59
CA THR A 225 16.51 -48.04 -17.83
C THR A 225 17.60 -49.12 -17.88
N VAL A 226 18.76 -48.90 -17.25
CA VAL A 226 19.80 -49.92 -17.09
C VAL A 226 19.32 -51.03 -16.16
N LEU A 227 18.73 -50.70 -15.00
CA LEU A 227 18.21 -51.67 -14.03
C LEU A 227 17.04 -52.55 -14.54
N LYS A 228 16.42 -52.19 -15.67
CA LYS A 228 15.32 -52.94 -16.27
C LYS A 228 15.78 -53.91 -17.37
N ASN A 229 17.04 -53.81 -17.80
CA ASN A 229 17.64 -54.64 -18.86
C ASN A 229 18.61 -55.70 -18.32
N ASP A 230 18.80 -55.77 -17.00
CA ASP A 230 19.46 -56.86 -16.26
C ASP A 230 18.40 -57.76 -15.58
#